data_AF-A0A3R6YQK7-F1
#
_entry.id   AF-A0A3R6YQK7-F1
#
_cell.length_a   1.000
_cell.length_b   1.000
_cell.length_c   1.000
_cell.angle_alpha   90.00
_cell.angle_beta   90.00
_cell.angle_gamma   90.00
#
_symmetry.space_group_name_H-M   'P 1'
#
loop_
_entity.id
_entity.type
_entity.pdbx_description
1 polymer ?
#
loop_
_entity_poly.entity_id
_entity_poly.type
_entity_poly.pdbx_seq_one_letter_code
_entity_poly.pdbx_strand_id
1 'polypeptide(L)' 'MPSTMLILYGSQTGTTESFAKIVHSFAMARGLSPRLVSDDDFDHAKLVDEDVVVFLTSTFYNGEFPTNFTR' A
#
# COMPACT_ATOMS: atom_id res chain seq x y z
N MET A 1 -7.47 -5.54 -20.83
CA MET A 1 -6.59 -5.99 -19.74
C MET A 1 -7.04 -5.28 -18.47
N PRO A 2 -7.15 -5.95 -17.31
CA PRO A 2 -7.41 -5.24 -16.06
C PRO A 2 -6.26 -4.27 -15.80
N SER A 3 -6.57 -3.05 -15.37
CA SER A 3 -5.54 -2.07 -14.98
C SER A 3 -4.84 -2.55 -13.72
N THR A 4 -3.51 -2.58 -13.77
CA THR A 4 -2.62 -2.91 -12.65
C THR A 4 -2.61 -1.76 -11.65
N MET A 5 -2.55 -2.10 -10.37
CA MET A 5 -2.47 -1.14 -9.28
C MET A 5 -1.58 -1.73 -8.18
N LEU A 6 -0.68 -0.93 -7.64
CA LEU A 6 0.09 -1.30 -6.45
C LEU A 6 -0.45 -0.53 -5.25
N ILE A 7 -0.71 -1.23 -4.15
CA ILE A 7 -1.08 -0.67 -2.86
C ILE A 7 0.06 -1.00 -1.88
N LEU A 8 0.78 0.03 -1.45
CA LEU A 8 1.82 -0.06 -0.41
C LEU A 8 1.26 0.47 0.89
N TYR A 9 1.41 -0.28 1.98
CA TYR A 9 0.90 0.16 3.28
C TYR A 9 1.94 0.18 4.40
N GLY A 10 1.81 1.18 5.27
CA GLY A 10 2.53 1.33 6.54
C GLY A 10 1.55 1.38 7.71
N SER A 11 1.73 0.55 8.72
CA SER A 11 0.77 0.37 9.81
C SER A 11 1.47 -0.06 11.10
N GLN A 12 1.32 0.73 12.16
CA GLN A 12 1.94 0.41 13.45
C GLN A 12 1.11 -0.57 14.29
N THR A 13 -0.21 -0.45 14.25
CA THR A 13 -1.16 -1.20 15.09
C THR A 13 -2.26 -1.90 14.28
N GLY A 14 -2.12 -1.99 12.95
CA GLY A 14 -3.03 -2.74 12.08
C GLY A 14 -4.19 -1.92 11.49
N THR A 15 -4.42 -0.68 11.93
CA THR A 15 -5.53 0.15 11.41
C THR A 15 -5.36 0.44 9.92
N THR A 16 -4.20 0.95 9.51
CA THR A 16 -3.95 1.29 8.10
C THR A 16 -3.92 0.05 7.20
N GLU A 17 -3.37 -1.05 7.70
CA GLU A 17 -3.42 -2.36 7.01
C GLU A 17 -4.87 -2.80 6.75
N SER A 18 -5.75 -2.64 7.75
CA SER A 18 -7.17 -2.96 7.60
C SER A 18 -7.84 -2.10 6.54
N PHE A 19 -7.54 -0.80 6.49
CA PHE A 19 -8.00 0.09 5.42
C PHE A 19 -7.42 -0.30 4.05
N ALA A 20 -6.15 -0.69 3.97
CA ALA A 20 -5.53 -1.13 2.73
C ALA A 20 -6.18 -2.42 2.18
N LYS A 21 -6.57 -3.36 3.05
CA LYS A 21 -7.37 -4.54 2.68
C LYS A 21 -8.76 -4.19 2.14
N ILE A 22 -9.40 -3.15 2.69
CA ILE A 22 -10.69 -2.63 2.20
C ILE A 22 -10.51 -2.02 0.80
N VAL A 23 -9.51 -1.16 0.61
CA VAL A 23 -9.19 -0.54 -0.70
C VAL A 23 -8.89 -1.62 -1.74
N HIS A 24 -8.06 -2.61 -1.40
CA HIS A 24 -7.77 -3.75 -2.26
C HIS A 24 -9.06 -4.48 -2.68
N SER A 25 -9.96 -4.77 -1.74
CA SER A 25 -11.23 -5.44 -2.02
C SER A 25 -12.13 -4.61 -2.95
N PHE A 26 -12.19 -3.30 -2.77
CA PHE A 26 -12.95 -2.40 -3.65
C PHE A 26 -12.36 -2.23 -5.04
N ALA A 27 -11.04 -2.29 -5.17
CA ALA A 27 -10.34 -2.28 -6.45
C ALA A 27 -10.61 -3.58 -7.23
N MET A 28 -10.47 -4.74 -6.57
CA MET A 28 -10.84 -6.05 -7.15
C MET A 28 -12.30 -6.07 -7.62
N ALA A 29 -13.23 -5.58 -6.80
CA ALA A 29 -14.66 -5.50 -7.15
C ALA A 29 -14.96 -4.61 -8.36
N ARG A 30 -14.05 -3.70 -8.74
CA ARG A 30 -14.15 -2.83 -9.92
C ARG A 30 -13.43 -3.38 -11.15
N GLY A 31 -12.93 -4.61 -11.08
CA GLY A 31 -12.22 -5.26 -12.20
C GLY A 31 -10.76 -4.85 -12.35
N LEU A 32 -10.16 -4.22 -11.33
CA LEU A 32 -8.73 -3.97 -11.28
C LEU A 32 -7.97 -5.23 -10.84
N SER A 33 -6.65 -5.24 -11.05
CA SER A 33 -5.76 -6.27 -10.51
C SER A 33 -4.76 -5.66 -9.52
N PRO A 34 -5.23 -5.20 -8.34
CA PRO A 34 -4.37 -4.64 -7.31
C PRO A 34 -3.42 -5.68 -6.70
N ARG A 35 -2.21 -5.25 -6.36
CA ARG A 35 -1.30 -5.93 -5.44
C ARG A 35 -1.29 -5.17 -4.12
N LEU A 36 -1.38 -5.87 -2.99
CA LEU A 36 -1.29 -5.29 -1.66
C LEU A 36 -0.02 -5.79 -0.98
N VAL A 37 0.87 -4.89 -0.60
CA VAL A 37 2.19 -5.21 -0.05
C VAL A 37 2.50 -4.29 1.14
N SER A 38 3.13 -4.83 2.20
CA SER A 38 3.75 -3.99 3.24
C SER A 38 4.87 -3.19 2.60
N ASP A 39 5.03 -1.91 2.94
CA ASP A 39 6.00 -1.07 2.22
C ASP A 39 7.46 -1.54 2.43
N ASP A 40 7.81 -2.04 3.61
CA ASP A 40 9.12 -2.64 3.91
C ASP A 40 9.42 -3.96 3.18
N ASP A 41 8.40 -4.62 2.63
CA ASP A 41 8.54 -5.81 1.80
C ASP A 41 8.66 -5.48 0.30
N PHE A 42 8.52 -4.20 -0.09
CA PHE A 42 8.57 -3.78 -1.49
C PHE A 42 9.94 -3.21 -1.87
N ASP A 43 10.49 -3.68 -2.98
CA ASP A 43 11.71 -3.13 -3.57
C ASP A 43 11.38 -1.81 -4.29
N HIS A 44 11.67 -0.69 -3.63
CA HIS A 44 11.40 0.66 -4.14
C HIS A 44 12.07 0.96 -5.49
N ALA A 45 13.13 0.24 -5.87
CA ALA A 45 13.73 0.37 -7.21
C ALA A 45 12.75 -0.02 -8.34
N LYS A 46 11.72 -0.81 -8.02
CA LYS A 46 10.67 -1.25 -8.95
C LYS A 46 9.51 -0.25 -9.07
N LEU A 47 9.48 0.82 -8.27
CA LEU A 47 8.43 1.86 -8.41
C LEU A 47 8.39 2.46 -9.83
N VAL A 48 9.53 2.50 -10.52
CA VAL A 48 9.64 2.99 -11.90
C VAL A 48 8.83 2.17 -12.90
N ASP A 49 8.54 0.91 -12.57
CA ASP A 49 7.81 -0.02 -13.43
C ASP A 49 6.29 -0.02 -13.16
N GLU A 50 5.82 0.75 -12.18
CA GLU A 50 4.42 0.75 -11.76
C GLU A 50 3.62 1.91 -12.37
N ASP A 51 2.50 1.60 -13.03
CA ASP A 51 1.64 2.61 -13.65
C ASP A 51 0.86 3.45 -12.62
N VAL A 52 0.34 2.79 -11.58
CA VAL A 52 -0.47 3.41 -10.53
C VAL A 52 -0.09 2.83 -9.18
N VAL A 53 0.37 3.69 -8.28
CA VAL A 53 0.73 3.35 -6.91
C VAL A 53 -0.14 4.14 -5.93
N VAL A 54 -0.69 3.45 -4.94
CA VAL A 54 -1.43 4.04 -3.83
C VAL A 54 -0.69 3.74 -2.54
N PHE A 55 -0.21 4.79 -1.86
CA PHE A 55 0.40 4.68 -0.55
C PHE A 55 -0.64 4.90 0.54
N LEU A 56 -0.74 3.98 1.48
CA LEU A 56 -1.57 4.12 2.68
C LEU A 56 -0.70 4.00 3.92
N THR A 57 -0.47 5.10 4.61
CA THR A 57 0.37 5.08 5.82
C THR A 57 -0.26 5.90 6.93
N SER A 58 -0.18 5.40 8.15
CA SER A 58 -0.45 6.21 9.36
C SER A 58 0.80 7.01 9.72
N THR A 59 0.65 8.00 10.60
CA THR A 59 1.79 8.55 11.34
C THR A 59 1.82 7.95 12.75
N PHE A 60 3.00 7.89 13.35
CA PHE A 60 3.23 7.33 14.68
C PHE A 60 4.02 8.30 15.56
N TYR A 61 3.65 8.38 16.85
CA TYR A 61 4.16 9.37 17.82
C TYR A 61 4.31 10.78 17.23
N ASN A 62 5.53 11.28 17.10
CA ASN A 62 5.85 12.65 16.71
C ASN A 62 5.87 12.85 15.18
N GLY A 63 4.92 12.25 14.47
CA GLY A 63 4.83 12.32 13.01
C GLY A 63 5.80 11.39 12.27
N GLU A 64 6.38 10.41 12.97
CA GLU A 64 7.21 9.39 12.33
C GLU A 64 6.37 8.44 11.49
N PHE A 65 7.01 7.76 10.54
CA PHE A 65 6.37 6.67 9.83
C PHE A 65 6.23 5.43 10.73
N PRO A 66 5.30 4.52 10.43
CA PRO A 66 5.25 3.20 11.04
C PRO A 66 6.52 2.42 10.75
N THR A 67 6.86 1.44 11.60
CA THR A 67 8.11 0.66 11.45
C THR A 67 8.21 -0.11 10.14
N ASN A 68 7.09 -0.45 9.51
CA ASN A 68 7.02 -1.18 8.25
C ASN A 68 6.83 -0.26 7.03
N PHE A 69 7.24 1.01 7.13
CA PHE A 69 7.19 1.97 6.03
C PHE A 69 8.55 2.66 5.85
N THR A 70 9.18 2.36 4.72
CA THR A 70 10.51 2.80 4.34
C THR A 70 10.44 4.14 3.62
N ARG A 71 11.47 4.97 3.79
CA ARG A 71 11.59 6.30 3.18
C ARG A 71 12.43 6.28 1.92
#